data_AF-A0A7N0VM48-F1
#
_entry.id   AF-A0A7N0VM48-F1
#
_cell.length_a   1.000
_cell.length_b   1.000
_cell.length_c   1.000
_cell.angle_alpha   90.00
_cell.angle_beta   90.00
_cell.angle_gamma   90.00
#
_symmetry.space_group_name_H-M   'P 1'
#
loop_
_entity.id
_entity.type
_entity.pdbx_description
1 polymer ?
#
loop_
_entity_poly.entity_id
_entity_poly.type
_entity_poly.pdbx_seq_one_letter_code
_entity_poly.pdbx_strand_id
1 'polypeptide(L)'
;MGPLDEKALHELEDETLFSLQSAVQKTHVSPLGVGFTNFRVRDLKNVVYSSIKIVVFSTKLNLLMPFGPLAILVHNLTGHRGWVFFLSLLGITPLAERLGYATEQLAFYTGATVGGLLNATFGNATELIISIYALRSGMIRVVQQSLLGSILSNMLLVLGCAFFSGGIVHYKKQQIFNKAAAVVSSGLLLMAVMGLLFPAVLHFTRTEVHFGKSELALSRFSSCVMLIAYASYLFFQLKCQHTEYQPLNEVFLYL
;
A
#
# COMPACT_ATOMS: atom_id res chain seq x y z
N MET A 1 -28.95 -36.80 -49.87
CA MET A 1 -28.50 -35.40 -49.82
C MET A 1 -28.17 -35.11 -48.36
N GLY A 2 -26.94 -35.01 -47.88
CA GLY A 2 -25.61 -35.14 -48.45
C GLY A 2 -24.64 -34.84 -47.28
N PRO A 3 -23.59 -35.64 -47.06
CA PRO A 3 -22.64 -35.51 -45.94
C PRO A 3 -21.60 -34.41 -46.21
N LEU A 4 -22.06 -33.17 -46.43
CA LEU A 4 -21.23 -32.06 -46.92
C LEU A 4 -20.79 -31.05 -45.85
N ASP A 5 -21.42 -31.00 -44.68
CA ASP A 5 -21.04 -30.02 -43.63
C ASP A 5 -19.88 -30.48 -42.73
N GLU A 6 -19.67 -31.80 -42.56
CA GLU A 6 -18.61 -32.32 -41.70
C GLU A 6 -17.23 -32.29 -42.37
N LYS A 7 -17.19 -32.38 -43.71
CA LYS A 7 -15.96 -32.22 -44.50
C LYS A 7 -15.48 -30.77 -44.58
N ALA A 8 -16.41 -29.81 -44.65
CA ALA A 8 -16.06 -28.39 -44.71
C ALA A 8 -15.45 -27.89 -43.38
N LEU A 9 -15.90 -28.43 -42.26
CA LEU A 9 -15.39 -28.09 -40.93
C LEU A 9 -13.98 -28.67 -40.69
N HIS A 10 -13.71 -29.87 -41.20
CA HIS A 10 -12.38 -30.48 -41.17
C HIS A 10 -11.36 -29.77 -42.09
N GLU A 11 -11.77 -29.29 -43.28
CA GLU A 11 -10.87 -28.54 -44.18
C GLU A 11 -10.50 -27.15 -43.62
N LEU A 12 -11.38 -26.52 -42.83
CA LEU A 12 -11.11 -25.24 -42.14
C LEU A 12 -10.16 -25.39 -40.94
N GLU A 13 -10.22 -26.52 -40.22
CA GLU A 13 -9.27 -26.82 -39.12
C GLU A 13 -7.87 -27.16 -39.66
N ASP A 14 -7.76 -27.88 -40.78
CA ASP A 14 -6.46 -28.21 -41.38
C ASP A 14 -5.75 -26.98 -42.00
N GLU A 15 -6.47 -26.05 -42.65
CA GLU A 15 -5.88 -24.80 -43.15
C GLU A 15 -5.38 -23.88 -42.01
N THR A 16 -6.13 -23.80 -40.92
CA THR A 16 -5.73 -22.98 -39.76
C THR A 16 -4.52 -23.58 -39.03
N LEU A 17 -4.43 -24.90 -38.92
CA LEU A 17 -3.28 -25.60 -38.35
C LEU A 17 -2.02 -25.46 -39.23
N PHE A 18 -2.18 -25.50 -40.55
CA PHE A 18 -1.08 -25.28 -41.50
C PHE A 18 -0.56 -23.83 -41.46
N SER A 19 -1.46 -22.85 -41.26
CA SER A 19 -1.09 -21.45 -41.10
C SER A 19 -0.31 -21.20 -39.79
N LEU A 20 -0.70 -21.85 -38.70
CA LEU A 20 -0.02 -21.79 -37.39
C LEU A 20 1.37 -22.43 -37.45
N GLN A 21 1.51 -23.56 -38.14
CA GLN A 21 2.80 -24.25 -38.28
C GLN A 21 3.78 -23.46 -39.17
N SER A 22 3.27 -22.76 -40.19
CA SER A 22 4.08 -21.84 -41.02
C SER A 22 4.54 -20.59 -40.24
N ALA A 23 3.75 -20.13 -39.27
CA ALA A 23 4.10 -19.02 -38.39
C ALA A 23 5.15 -19.41 -37.34
N VAL A 24 5.09 -20.65 -36.82
CA VAL A 24 6.08 -21.17 -35.85
C VAL A 24 7.43 -21.45 -36.51
N GLN A 25 7.46 -21.91 -37.77
CA GLN A 25 8.70 -22.20 -38.50
C GLN A 25 9.54 -20.95 -38.83
N LYS A 26 8.94 -19.75 -38.88
CA LYS A 26 9.68 -18.49 -39.10
C LYS A 26 10.46 -17.99 -37.86
N THR A 27 10.41 -18.72 -36.76
CA THR A 27 11.09 -18.36 -35.50
C THR A 27 12.32 -19.22 -35.19
N HIS A 28 12.91 -19.87 -36.20
CA HIS A 28 14.15 -20.64 -36.00
C HIS A 28 15.40 -19.79 -36.28
N VAL A 29 15.94 -19.24 -35.19
CA VAL A 29 17.35 -18.99 -34.87
C VAL A 29 18.34 -19.11 -36.04
N SER A 30 18.87 -17.97 -36.47
CA SER A 30 20.16 -17.87 -37.19
C SER A 30 21.28 -17.61 -36.16
N PRO A 31 22.36 -18.41 -36.14
CA PRO A 31 23.52 -18.13 -35.30
C PRO A 31 24.45 -17.14 -36.01
N LEU A 32 25.34 -16.54 -35.21
CA LEU A 32 26.59 -15.86 -35.58
C LEU A 32 26.57 -14.33 -35.64
N GLY A 33 27.22 -13.74 -34.62
CA GLY A 33 28.34 -12.83 -34.89
C GLY A 33 28.14 -11.35 -34.57
N VAL A 34 28.74 -10.93 -33.46
CA VAL A 34 29.35 -9.60 -33.25
C VAL A 34 28.36 -8.42 -33.10
N GLY A 35 27.95 -8.14 -31.86
CA GLY A 35 27.24 -6.90 -31.50
C GLY A 35 26.47 -6.92 -30.17
N PHE A 36 26.52 -8.01 -29.40
CA PHE A 36 25.52 -8.33 -28.38
C PHE A 36 25.71 -7.69 -26.98
N THR A 37 26.79 -6.95 -26.73
CA THR A 37 27.07 -6.40 -25.38
C THR A 37 26.51 -4.99 -25.17
N ASN A 38 26.35 -4.19 -26.23
CA ASN A 38 25.91 -2.79 -26.10
C ASN A 38 24.39 -2.55 -26.27
N PHE A 39 23.64 -3.51 -26.84
CA PHE A 39 22.19 -3.35 -27.06
C PHE A 39 21.36 -3.58 -25.78
N ARG A 40 21.78 -4.53 -24.94
CA ARG A 40 21.05 -4.94 -23.71
C ARG A 40 21.10 -3.90 -22.59
N VAL A 41 22.17 -3.10 -22.50
CA VAL A 41 22.33 -2.07 -21.44
C VAL A 41 21.53 -0.80 -21.73
N ARG A 42 21.39 -0.42 -23.01
CA ARG A 42 20.59 0.75 -23.40
C ARG A 42 19.10 0.51 -23.18
N ASP A 43 18.61 -0.69 -23.50
CA ASP A 43 17.24 -1.07 -23.20
C ASP A 43 16.98 -1.22 -21.70
N LEU A 44 17.89 -1.82 -20.92
CA LEU A 44 17.71 -1.89 -19.47
C LEU A 44 17.72 -0.49 -18.82
N LYS A 45 18.61 0.41 -19.26
CA LYS A 45 18.61 1.82 -18.79
C LYS A 45 17.35 2.55 -19.19
N ASN A 46 16.85 2.36 -20.41
CA ASN A 46 15.64 2.99 -20.89
C ASN A 46 14.39 2.45 -20.18
N VAL A 47 14.35 1.14 -19.88
CA VAL A 47 13.30 0.49 -19.09
C VAL A 47 13.35 1.00 -17.65
N VAL A 48 14.53 0.99 -16.99
CA VAL A 48 14.71 1.51 -15.63
C VAL A 48 14.37 3.01 -15.57
N TYR A 49 14.80 3.80 -16.55
CA TYR A 49 14.48 5.24 -16.62
C TYR A 49 13.00 5.48 -16.86
N SER A 50 12.36 4.70 -17.73
CA SER A 50 10.93 4.79 -17.99
C SER A 50 10.12 4.37 -16.76
N SER A 51 10.52 3.28 -16.08
CA SER A 51 9.93 2.84 -14.81
C SER A 51 10.10 3.88 -13.71
N ILE A 52 11.29 4.48 -13.55
CA ILE A 52 11.51 5.57 -12.60
C ILE A 52 10.66 6.78 -12.97
N LYS A 53 10.57 7.16 -14.25
CA LYS A 53 9.77 8.30 -14.70
C LYS A 53 8.27 8.07 -14.45
N ILE A 54 7.78 6.86 -14.68
CA ILE A 54 6.39 6.47 -14.40
C ILE A 54 6.13 6.52 -12.88
N VAL A 55 7.04 5.96 -12.07
CA VAL A 55 6.94 6.01 -10.60
C VAL A 55 7.13 7.43 -10.05
N VAL A 56 7.84 8.32 -10.74
CA VAL A 56 8.12 9.69 -10.29
C VAL A 56 7.17 10.72 -10.91
N PHE A 57 6.34 10.38 -11.89
CA PHE A 57 5.39 11.33 -12.52
C PHE A 57 3.97 10.81 -12.75
N SER A 58 3.60 9.57 -12.37
CA SER A 58 2.26 9.02 -12.66
C SER A 58 1.09 9.64 -11.88
N THR A 59 1.33 10.22 -10.69
CA THR A 59 0.24 10.65 -9.79
C THR A 59 0.14 12.16 -9.76
N LYS A 60 -1.10 12.67 -9.67
CA LYS A 60 -1.39 14.12 -9.50
C LYS A 60 -0.67 14.70 -8.27
N LEU A 61 -0.36 13.86 -7.28
CA LEU A 61 0.38 14.23 -6.07
C LEU A 61 1.86 14.54 -6.33
N ASN A 62 2.48 14.02 -7.39
CA ASN A 62 3.88 14.35 -7.70
C ASN A 62 4.09 15.81 -8.10
N LEU A 63 3.02 16.55 -8.39
CA LEU A 63 3.08 18.02 -8.49
C LEU A 63 3.61 18.66 -7.20
N LEU A 64 3.47 17.99 -6.06
CA LEU A 64 3.97 18.49 -4.77
C LEU A 64 5.46 18.16 -4.53
N MET A 65 6.09 17.33 -5.35
CA MET A 65 7.48 16.90 -5.15
C MET A 65 8.49 18.07 -5.08
N PRO A 66 8.35 19.16 -5.87
CA PRO A 66 9.24 20.32 -5.75
C PRO A 66 9.19 21.04 -4.40
N PHE A 67 8.13 20.87 -3.60
CA PHE A 67 8.02 21.53 -2.29
C PHE A 67 9.07 21.04 -1.28
N GLY A 68 9.57 19.80 -1.42
CA GLY A 68 10.65 19.27 -0.57
C GLY A 68 11.96 20.07 -0.70
N PRO A 69 12.56 20.12 -1.90
CA PRO A 69 13.73 20.98 -2.14
C PRO A 69 13.48 22.46 -1.85
N LEU A 70 12.27 22.95 -2.14
CA LEU A 70 11.89 24.32 -1.84
C LEU A 70 11.89 24.61 -0.34
N ALA A 71 11.45 23.66 0.50
CA ALA A 71 11.51 23.81 1.95
C ALA A 71 12.95 23.99 2.46
N ILE A 72 13.90 23.24 1.88
CA ILE A 72 15.33 23.35 2.19
C ILE A 72 15.87 24.72 1.77
N LEU A 73 15.50 25.20 0.58
CA LEU A 73 15.90 26.52 0.10
C LEU A 73 15.36 27.64 1.01
N VAL A 74 14.07 27.59 1.36
CA VAL A 74 13.41 28.57 2.24
C VAL A 74 14.02 28.57 3.64
N HIS A 75 14.40 27.40 4.16
CA HIS A 75 15.09 27.26 5.43
C HIS A 75 16.42 28.03 5.45
N ASN A 76 17.20 27.92 4.37
CA ASN A 76 18.51 28.57 4.27
C ASN A 76 18.41 30.09 4.04
N LEU A 77 17.34 30.57 3.38
CA LEU A 77 17.23 31.98 2.98
C LEU A 77 16.43 32.87 3.94
N THR A 78 15.36 32.35 4.55
CA THR A 78 14.28 33.21 5.07
C THR A 78 14.08 33.10 6.57
N GLY A 79 14.62 32.07 7.24
CA GLY A 79 14.46 31.85 8.69
C GLY A 79 13.01 31.64 9.18
N HIS A 80 12.00 31.77 8.32
CA HIS A 80 10.59 31.62 8.66
C HIS A 80 10.19 30.16 8.86
N ARG A 81 10.25 29.72 10.12
CA ARG A 81 9.96 28.33 10.54
C ARG A 81 8.57 27.82 10.10
N GLY A 82 7.57 28.69 10.05
CA GLY A 82 6.21 28.31 9.62
C GLY A 82 6.13 27.90 8.15
N TRP A 83 6.78 28.65 7.26
CA TRP A 83 6.83 28.32 5.83
C TRP A 83 7.63 27.04 5.57
N VAL A 84 8.76 26.88 6.27
CA VAL A 84 9.55 25.64 6.19
C VAL A 84 8.69 24.44 6.59
N PHE A 85 7.97 24.52 7.71
CA PHE A 85 7.08 23.45 8.17
C PHE A 85 6.01 23.09 7.12
N PHE A 86 5.31 24.08 6.59
CA PHE A 86 4.25 23.85 5.60
C PHE A 86 4.79 23.26 4.29
N LEU A 87 5.90 23.79 3.77
CA LEU A 87 6.54 23.29 2.56
C LEU A 87 7.08 21.87 2.76
N SER A 88 7.64 21.57 3.93
CA SER A 88 8.06 20.21 4.28
C SER A 88 6.87 19.24 4.34
N LEU A 89 5.73 19.64 4.91
CA LEU A 89 4.52 18.81 4.93
C LEU A 89 4.05 18.47 3.50
N LEU A 90 4.00 19.48 2.62
CA LEU A 90 3.66 19.28 1.22
C LEU A 90 4.68 18.39 0.49
N GLY A 91 5.97 18.56 0.76
CA GLY A 91 7.04 17.76 0.15
C GLY A 91 7.06 16.30 0.61
N ILE A 92 6.69 16.02 1.86
CA ILE A 92 6.61 14.65 2.40
C ILE A 92 5.41 13.90 1.82
N THR A 93 4.31 14.58 1.53
CA THR A 93 3.07 13.98 1.01
C THR A 93 3.29 13.06 -0.21
N PRO A 94 3.90 13.49 -1.33
CA PRO A 94 4.17 12.63 -2.47
C PRO A 94 5.22 11.56 -2.17
N LEU A 95 6.21 11.85 -1.32
CA LEU A 95 7.23 10.86 -0.94
C LEU A 95 6.60 9.68 -0.17
N ALA A 96 5.64 9.97 0.71
CA ALA A 96 4.90 8.96 1.45
C ALA A 96 4.06 8.07 0.52
N GLU A 97 3.36 8.67 -0.44
CA GLU A 97 2.59 7.93 -1.46
C GLU A 97 3.51 7.02 -2.28
N ARG A 98 4.67 7.53 -2.71
CA ARG A 98 5.63 6.74 -3.49
C ARG A 98 6.29 5.61 -2.72
N LEU A 99 6.57 5.81 -1.43
CA LEU A 99 7.05 4.74 -0.57
C LEU A 99 6.00 3.62 -0.42
N GLY A 100 4.73 3.99 -0.24
CA GLY A 100 3.61 3.05 -0.20
C GLY A 100 3.47 2.26 -1.51
N TYR A 101 3.43 2.95 -2.65
CA TYR A 101 3.37 2.32 -3.97
C TYR A 101 4.56 1.37 -4.20
N ALA A 102 5.78 1.80 -3.91
CA ALA A 102 6.96 0.95 -4.05
C ALA A 102 6.91 -0.29 -3.15
N THR A 103 6.37 -0.14 -1.93
CA THR A 103 6.18 -1.26 -0.99
C THR A 103 5.16 -2.26 -1.53
N GLU A 104 4.05 -1.79 -2.08
CA GLU A 104 3.02 -2.64 -2.67
C GLU A 104 3.57 -3.42 -3.88
N GLN A 105 4.30 -2.75 -4.77
CA GLN A 105 4.95 -3.40 -5.89
C GLN A 105 5.97 -4.45 -5.42
N LEU A 106 6.80 -4.11 -4.43
CA LEU A 106 7.77 -5.06 -3.90
C LEU A 106 7.08 -6.26 -3.22
N ALA A 107 6.01 -6.01 -2.46
CA ALA A 107 5.24 -7.04 -1.79
C ALA A 107 4.66 -8.05 -2.80
N PHE A 108 4.17 -7.57 -3.94
CA PHE A 108 3.66 -8.42 -5.02
C PHE A 108 4.72 -9.41 -5.56
N TYR A 109 5.99 -9.02 -5.64
CA TYR A 109 7.07 -9.86 -6.16
C TYR A 109 7.78 -10.73 -5.11
N THR A 110 7.59 -10.49 -3.81
CA THR A 110 8.28 -11.20 -2.72
C THR A 110 7.52 -12.38 -2.12
N GLY A 111 6.30 -12.65 -2.58
CA GLY A 111 5.41 -13.69 -2.05
C GLY A 111 4.60 -13.24 -0.83
N ALA A 112 3.51 -13.96 -0.53
CA ALA A 112 2.49 -13.50 0.43
C ALA A 112 3.03 -13.17 1.84
N THR A 113 3.88 -14.03 2.40
CA THR A 113 4.42 -13.85 3.77
C THR A 113 5.34 -12.64 3.88
N VAL A 114 6.34 -12.54 2.98
CA VAL A 114 7.30 -11.45 2.98
C VAL A 114 6.62 -10.15 2.55
N GLY A 115 5.73 -10.21 1.55
CA GLY A 115 4.97 -9.07 1.07
C GLY A 115 4.02 -8.49 2.11
N GLY A 116 3.32 -9.34 2.87
CA GLY A 116 2.47 -8.88 3.97
C GLY A 116 3.29 -8.23 5.09
N LEU A 117 4.49 -8.75 5.39
CA LEU A 117 5.40 -8.14 6.38
C LEU A 117 5.98 -6.80 5.88
N LEU A 118 6.31 -6.71 4.59
CA LEU A 118 6.75 -5.46 3.95
C LEU A 118 5.65 -4.40 4.00
N ASN A 119 4.40 -4.76 3.67
CA ASN A 119 3.28 -3.82 3.74
C ASN A 119 3.00 -3.36 5.19
N ALA A 120 3.04 -4.29 6.14
CA ALA A 120 2.87 -3.99 7.56
C ALA A 120 3.90 -2.98 8.10
N THR A 121 5.15 -3.06 7.62
CA THR A 121 6.26 -2.23 8.10
C THR A 121 6.44 -0.97 7.26
N PHE A 122 6.70 -1.11 5.96
CA PHE A 122 6.97 0.00 5.06
C PHE A 122 5.71 0.76 4.62
N GLY A 123 4.53 0.14 4.66
CA GLY A 123 3.27 0.84 4.40
C GLY A 123 2.97 1.94 5.43
N ASN A 124 3.48 1.81 6.66
CA ASN A 124 3.38 2.82 7.72
C ASN A 124 4.73 3.49 8.05
N ALA A 125 5.76 3.30 7.21
CA ALA A 125 7.12 3.75 7.53
C ALA A 125 7.21 5.28 7.68
N THR A 126 6.50 6.06 6.86
CA THR A 126 6.51 7.52 6.97
C THR A 126 6.06 7.98 8.35
N GLU A 127 4.96 7.41 8.87
CA GLU A 127 4.43 7.74 10.19
C GLU A 127 5.41 7.33 11.29
N LEU A 128 6.00 6.13 11.19
CA LEU A 128 6.98 5.61 12.15
C LEU A 128 8.27 6.45 12.17
N ILE A 129 8.80 6.85 11.01
CA ILE A 129 10.02 7.67 10.91
C ILE A 129 9.80 9.05 11.56
N ILE A 130 8.69 9.72 11.22
CA ILE A 130 8.35 11.04 11.79
C ILE A 130 8.15 10.92 13.31
N SER A 131 7.44 9.88 13.76
CA SER A 131 7.20 9.63 15.18
C SER A 131 8.50 9.38 15.94
N ILE A 132 9.41 8.55 15.43
CA ILE A 132 10.71 8.30 16.07
C ILE A 132 11.55 9.59 16.14
N TYR A 133 11.59 10.38 15.08
CA TYR A 133 12.33 11.65 15.09
C TYR A 133 11.75 12.65 16.10
N ALA A 134 10.42 12.74 16.18
CA ALA A 134 9.73 13.57 17.15
C ALA A 134 9.97 13.09 18.60
N LEU A 135 9.93 11.76 18.85
CA LEU A 135 10.26 11.16 20.15
C LEU A 135 11.71 11.48 20.57
N ARG A 136 12.67 11.32 19.66
CA ARG A 136 14.09 11.67 19.89
C ARG A 136 14.27 13.13 20.24
N SER A 137 13.41 14.00 19.72
CA SER A 137 13.39 15.44 20.01
C SER A 137 12.57 15.81 21.26
N GLY A 138 12.08 14.82 22.03
CA GLY A 138 11.28 15.05 23.23
C GLY A 138 9.83 15.49 22.96
N MET A 139 9.36 15.45 21.71
CA MET A 139 8.03 15.91 21.32
C MET A 139 6.96 14.83 21.52
N ILE A 140 6.86 14.30 22.74
CA ILE A 140 5.95 13.18 23.08
C ILE A 140 4.49 13.53 22.77
N ARG A 141 4.07 14.75 23.10
CA ARG A 141 2.70 15.24 22.84
C ARG A 141 2.35 15.23 21.35
N VAL A 142 3.30 15.63 20.49
CA VAL A 142 3.10 15.64 19.03
C VAL A 142 2.89 14.22 18.53
N VAL A 143 3.68 13.25 19.03
CA VAL A 143 3.59 11.84 18.65
C VAL A 143 2.25 11.23 19.10
N GLN A 144 1.83 11.50 20.34
CA GLN A 144 0.54 11.03 20.84
C GLN A 144 -0.63 11.60 20.00
N GLN A 145 -0.58 12.89 19.68
CA GLN A 145 -1.59 13.55 18.86
C GLN A 145 -1.58 13.05 17.42
N SER A 146 -0.41 12.77 16.84
CA SER A 146 -0.31 12.24 15.47
C SER A 146 -0.83 10.81 15.37
N LEU A 147 -0.54 9.94 16.34
CA LEU A 147 -1.05 8.56 16.35
C LEU A 147 -2.58 8.53 16.49
N LEU A 148 -3.15 9.31 17.42
CA LEU A 148 -4.61 9.46 17.55
C LEU A 148 -5.22 10.06 16.28
N GLY A 149 -4.57 11.07 15.70
CA GLY A 149 -4.97 11.69 14.44
C GLY A 149 -4.97 10.71 13.27
N SER A 150 -3.99 9.81 13.17
CA SER A 150 -3.89 8.77 12.13
C SER A 150 -5.06 7.79 12.22
N ILE A 151 -5.38 7.32 13.44
CA ILE A 151 -6.55 6.45 13.69
C ILE A 151 -7.85 7.16 13.27
N LEU A 152 -8.09 8.38 13.75
CA LEU A 152 -9.30 9.14 13.42
C LEU A 152 -9.41 9.47 11.93
N SER A 153 -8.29 9.83 11.29
CA SER A 153 -8.22 10.12 9.86
C SER A 153 -8.64 8.89 9.04
N ASN A 154 -8.11 7.72 9.35
CA ASN A 154 -8.45 6.50 8.62
C ASN A 154 -9.90 6.07 8.85
N MET A 155 -10.40 6.19 10.09
CA MET A 155 -11.74 5.77 10.48
C MET A 155 -12.87 6.67 9.99
N LEU A 156 -12.67 7.98 10.07
CA LEU A 156 -13.73 8.96 9.81
C LEU A 156 -13.50 9.69 8.49
N LEU A 157 -12.31 10.26 8.29
CA LEU A 157 -12.04 11.11 7.14
C LEU A 157 -11.92 10.29 5.86
N VAL A 158 -11.01 9.32 5.82
CA VAL A 158 -10.76 8.48 4.63
C VAL A 158 -11.98 7.62 4.33
N LEU A 159 -12.48 6.88 5.33
CA LEU A 159 -13.67 6.04 5.15
C LEU A 159 -14.91 6.87 4.76
N GLY A 160 -15.13 8.01 5.42
CA GLY A 160 -16.24 8.91 5.11
C GLY A 160 -16.16 9.48 3.70
N CYS A 161 -14.96 9.91 3.26
CA CYS A 161 -14.73 10.35 1.89
C CYS A 161 -14.94 9.21 0.88
N ALA A 162 -14.55 7.98 1.21
CA ALA A 162 -14.75 6.82 0.34
C ALA A 162 -16.24 6.48 0.16
N PHE A 163 -17.03 6.51 1.25
CA PHE A 163 -18.48 6.33 1.18
C PHE A 163 -19.17 7.49 0.45
N PHE A 164 -18.76 8.73 0.72
CA PHE A 164 -19.32 9.91 0.09
C PHE A 164 -19.04 9.94 -1.43
N SER A 165 -17.78 9.80 -1.82
CA SER A 165 -17.39 9.78 -3.24
C SER A 165 -17.95 8.56 -3.97
N GLY A 166 -17.90 7.39 -3.36
CA GLY A 166 -18.46 6.17 -3.93
C GLY A 166 -19.97 6.23 -4.07
N GLY A 167 -20.68 6.83 -3.11
CA GLY A 167 -22.12 7.07 -3.15
C GLY A 167 -22.54 8.10 -4.20
N ILE A 168 -21.74 9.14 -4.45
CA ILE A 168 -21.99 10.10 -5.53
C ILE A 168 -21.78 9.43 -6.90
N VAL A 169 -20.67 8.73 -7.09
CA VAL A 169 -20.34 8.10 -8.39
C VAL A 169 -21.30 6.95 -8.70
N HIS A 170 -21.67 6.15 -7.70
CA HIS A 170 -22.52 4.97 -7.86
C HIS A 170 -23.88 5.13 -7.18
N TYR A 171 -24.52 6.29 -7.30
CA TYR A 171 -25.78 6.63 -6.61
C TYR A 171 -26.95 5.65 -6.84
N LYS A 172 -26.90 4.84 -7.90
CA LYS A 172 -27.93 3.82 -8.22
C LYS A 172 -27.64 2.44 -7.63
N LYS A 173 -26.45 2.21 -7.06
CA LYS A 173 -26.02 0.90 -6.55
C LYS A 173 -25.66 1.02 -5.07
N GLN A 174 -26.05 0.02 -4.29
CA GLN A 174 -25.56 -0.10 -2.91
C GLN A 174 -24.12 -0.60 -2.93
N GLN A 175 -23.26 -0.01 -2.09
CA GLN A 175 -21.89 -0.48 -1.92
C GLN A 175 -21.91 -1.75 -1.05
N ILE A 176 -21.45 -2.87 -1.61
CA ILE A 176 -21.44 -4.17 -0.94
C ILE A 176 -20.06 -4.40 -0.34
N PHE A 177 -20.00 -4.79 0.94
CA PHE A 177 -18.77 -5.11 1.66
C PHE A 177 -18.86 -6.49 2.28
N ASN A 178 -17.72 -7.18 2.41
CA ASN A 178 -17.65 -8.43 3.16
C ASN A 178 -17.91 -8.16 4.65
N LYS A 179 -19.09 -8.58 5.12
CA LYS A 179 -19.52 -8.37 6.51
C LYS A 179 -18.58 -9.01 7.52
N ALA A 180 -18.09 -10.23 7.24
CA ALA A 180 -17.21 -10.95 8.16
C ALA A 180 -15.86 -10.23 8.30
N ALA A 181 -15.25 -9.82 7.18
CA ALA A 181 -14.00 -9.06 7.19
C ALA A 181 -14.14 -7.72 7.91
N ALA A 182 -15.23 -6.98 7.65
CA ALA A 182 -15.50 -5.71 8.31
C ALA A 182 -15.69 -5.85 9.83
N VAL A 183 -16.37 -6.90 10.29
CA VAL A 183 -16.54 -7.19 11.73
C VAL A 183 -15.19 -7.48 12.39
N VAL A 184 -14.33 -8.29 11.77
CA VAL A 184 -12.98 -8.57 12.32
C VAL A 184 -12.14 -7.30 12.38
N SER A 185 -12.09 -6.51 11.29
CA SER A 185 -11.31 -5.27 11.24
C SER A 185 -11.81 -4.22 12.24
N SER A 186 -13.12 -4.03 12.35
CA SER A 186 -13.71 -3.09 13.32
C SER A 186 -13.51 -3.56 14.78
N GLY A 187 -13.56 -4.87 15.04
CA GLY A 187 -13.26 -5.43 16.36
C GLY A 187 -11.80 -5.22 16.79
N LEU A 188 -10.84 -5.46 15.89
CA LEU A 188 -9.41 -5.20 16.15
C LEU A 188 -9.14 -3.72 16.41
N LEU A 189 -9.80 -2.85 15.66
CA LEU A 189 -9.70 -1.41 15.82
C LEU A 189 -10.29 -0.92 17.14
N LEU A 190 -11.44 -1.47 17.55
CA LEU A 190 -12.02 -1.21 18.87
C LEU A 190 -11.08 -1.66 19.98
N MET A 191 -10.48 -2.85 19.87
CA MET A 191 -9.47 -3.33 20.83
C MET A 191 -8.27 -2.38 20.90
N ALA A 192 -7.78 -1.89 19.77
CA ALA A 192 -6.68 -0.94 19.71
C ALA A 192 -7.03 0.40 20.39
N VAL A 193 -8.20 0.96 20.08
CA VAL A 193 -8.67 2.22 20.68
C VAL A 193 -8.87 2.06 22.19
N MET A 194 -9.45 0.95 22.64
CA MET A 194 -9.62 0.68 24.08
C MET A 194 -8.27 0.53 24.79
N GLY A 195 -7.31 -0.17 24.18
CA GLY A 195 -5.95 -0.30 24.72
C GLY A 195 -5.23 1.04 24.93
N LEU A 196 -5.50 2.03 24.07
CA LEU A 196 -4.98 3.40 24.21
C LEU A 196 -5.79 4.25 25.19
N LEU A 197 -7.10 4.02 25.29
CA LEU A 197 -7.99 4.78 26.18
C LEU A 197 -7.71 4.52 27.66
N PHE A 198 -7.39 3.28 28.05
CA PHE A 198 -7.18 2.94 29.47
C PHE A 198 -6.09 3.79 30.14
N PRO A 199 -4.85 3.90 29.60
CA PRO A 199 -3.85 4.80 30.16
C PRO A 199 -4.26 6.27 30.10
N ALA A 200 -4.93 6.71 29.03
CA ALA A 200 -5.34 8.10 28.86
C ALA A 200 -6.39 8.53 29.91
N VAL A 201 -7.35 7.65 30.22
CA VAL A 201 -8.36 7.88 31.25
C VAL A 201 -7.71 7.92 32.63
N LEU A 202 -6.79 7.01 32.93
CA LEU A 202 -6.07 7.01 34.21
C LEU A 202 -5.33 8.35 34.46
N HIS A 203 -4.63 8.85 33.44
CA HIS A 203 -3.96 10.16 33.49
C HIS A 203 -4.96 11.31 33.69
N PHE A 204 -6.11 11.28 33.01
CA PHE A 204 -7.13 12.33 33.12
C PHE A 204 -7.83 12.35 34.49
N THR A 205 -8.16 11.16 35.02
CA THR A 205 -8.90 11.02 36.28
C THR A 205 -8.01 11.25 37.50
N ARG A 206 -6.68 11.27 37.33
CA ARG A 206 -5.66 11.35 38.40
C ARG A 206 -5.87 10.33 39.52
N THR A 207 -6.39 9.15 39.19
CA THR A 207 -6.63 8.04 40.14
C THR A 207 -5.36 7.22 40.40
N GLU A 208 -4.19 7.78 40.14
CA GLU A 208 -2.91 7.08 40.23
C GLU A 208 -2.46 6.89 41.69
N VAL A 209 -2.07 5.66 42.04
CA VAL A 209 -1.48 5.31 43.35
C VAL A 209 -0.09 5.96 43.52
N HIS A 210 0.66 6.10 42.42
CA HIS A 210 1.94 6.82 42.35
C HIS A 210 1.97 7.71 41.11
N PHE A 211 1.91 9.03 41.29
CA PHE A 211 1.90 10.04 40.23
C PHE A 211 2.93 9.74 39.11
N GLY A 212 2.44 9.51 37.89
CA GLY A 212 3.19 9.30 36.66
C GLY A 212 3.85 7.92 36.50
N LYS A 213 4.11 7.19 37.59
CA LYS A 213 4.69 5.84 37.53
C LYS A 213 3.65 4.80 37.16
N SER A 214 2.42 4.96 37.65
CA SER A 214 1.34 4.00 37.41
C SER A 214 0.82 4.09 35.97
N GLU A 215 0.66 5.30 35.44
CA GLU A 215 0.29 5.52 34.03
C GLU A 215 1.32 4.92 33.06
N LEU A 216 2.60 5.16 33.31
CA LEU A 216 3.68 4.68 32.43
C LEU A 216 3.79 3.16 32.44
N ALA A 217 3.66 2.54 33.62
CA ALA A 217 3.65 1.08 33.73
C ALA A 217 2.45 0.47 32.98
N LEU A 218 1.26 1.07 33.12
CA LEU A 218 0.06 0.64 32.42
C LEU A 218 0.18 0.82 30.90
N SER A 219 0.76 1.93 30.44
CA SER A 219 1.01 2.20 29.03
C SER A 219 1.98 1.18 28.41
N ARG A 220 3.05 0.82 29.13
CA ARG A 220 4.01 -0.20 28.69
C ARG A 220 3.38 -1.59 28.64
N PHE A 221 2.58 -1.93 29.65
CA PHE A 221 1.82 -3.18 29.67
C PHE A 221 0.84 -3.26 28.48
N SER A 222 0.03 -2.22 28.28
CA SER A 222 -0.91 -2.13 27.15
C SER A 222 -0.20 -2.24 25.80
N SER A 223 0.92 -1.53 25.62
CA SER A 223 1.73 -1.62 24.40
C SER A 223 2.26 -3.03 24.13
N CYS A 224 2.66 -3.78 25.17
CA CYS A 224 3.12 -5.17 25.02
C CYS A 224 1.97 -6.09 24.58
N VAL A 225 0.81 -5.98 25.24
CA VAL A 225 -0.40 -6.73 24.89
C VAL A 225 -0.82 -6.45 23.45
N MET A 226 -0.83 -5.17 23.04
CA MET A 226 -1.15 -4.76 21.67
C MET A 226 -0.15 -5.31 20.64
N LEU A 227 1.14 -5.36 20.97
CA LEU A 227 2.16 -5.91 20.08
C LEU A 227 2.01 -7.42 19.89
N ILE A 228 1.68 -8.16 20.97
CA ILE A 228 1.36 -9.59 20.88
C ILE A 228 0.11 -9.81 20.03
N ALA A 229 -0.97 -9.06 20.30
CA ALA A 229 -2.20 -9.16 19.52
C ALA A 229 -1.97 -8.86 18.03
N TYR A 230 -1.17 -7.84 17.72
CA TYR A 230 -0.78 -7.50 16.35
C TYR A 230 0.05 -8.60 15.69
N ALA A 231 1.03 -9.17 16.40
CA ALA A 231 1.85 -10.28 15.89
C ALA A 231 1.01 -11.54 15.64
N SER A 232 0.09 -11.89 16.54
CA SER A 232 -0.86 -12.99 16.36
C SER A 232 -1.79 -12.75 15.17
N TYR A 233 -2.27 -11.52 15.00
CA TYR A 233 -3.09 -11.14 13.85
C TYR A 233 -2.32 -11.26 12.53
N LEU A 234 -1.08 -10.74 12.47
CA LEU A 234 -0.23 -10.88 11.29
C LEU A 234 0.05 -12.35 10.98
N PHE A 235 0.36 -13.16 11.99
CA PHE A 235 0.57 -14.59 11.80
C PHE A 235 -0.66 -15.29 11.22
N PHE A 236 -1.86 -14.97 11.75
CA PHE A 236 -3.12 -15.50 11.23
C PHE A 236 -3.37 -15.03 9.80
N GLN A 237 -3.22 -13.74 9.50
CA GLN A 237 -3.38 -13.21 8.14
C GLN A 237 -2.45 -13.92 7.15
N LEU A 238 -1.15 -13.97 7.45
CA LEU A 238 -0.14 -14.52 6.54
C LEU A 238 -0.31 -16.04 6.32
N LYS A 239 -0.78 -16.77 7.33
CA LYS A 239 -0.92 -18.23 7.26
C LYS A 239 -2.29 -18.68 6.72
N CYS A 240 -3.38 -17.98 7.07
CA CYS A 240 -4.74 -18.39 6.73
C CYS A 240 -5.27 -17.77 5.44
N GLN A 241 -4.84 -16.57 5.02
CA GLN A 241 -5.30 -15.96 3.76
C GLN A 241 -4.58 -16.48 2.50
N HIS A 242 -3.77 -17.53 2.63
CA HIS A 242 -3.11 -18.22 1.51
C HIS A 242 -4.09 -18.82 0.47
N THR A 243 -5.39 -18.89 0.79
CA THR A 243 -6.39 -19.63 0.01
C THR A 243 -7.31 -18.73 -0.83
N GLU A 244 -7.31 -17.40 -0.66
CA GLU A 244 -8.31 -16.50 -1.30
C GLU A 244 -7.72 -15.52 -2.34
N TYR A 245 -6.54 -15.81 -2.89
CA TYR A 245 -6.02 -15.15 -4.09
C TYR A 245 -6.31 -16.01 -5.33
N GLN A 246 -7.59 -16.27 -5.61
CA GLN A 246 -7.99 -16.59 -6.98
C GLN A 246 -8.29 -15.26 -7.68
N PRO A 247 -7.60 -14.92 -8.78
CA PRO A 247 -7.94 -13.74 -9.55
C PRO A 247 -9.39 -13.87 -10.04
N LEU A 248 -10.19 -12.82 -9.80
CA LEU A 248 -11.60 -12.65 -10.21
C LEU A 248 -11.85 -12.75 -11.74
N ASN A 249 -10.85 -13.16 -12.54
CA ASN A 249 -10.97 -13.32 -13.97
C ASN A 249 -11.65 -14.64 -14.38
N GLU A 250 -11.77 -15.63 -13.50
CA GLU A 250 -12.40 -16.92 -13.85
C GLU A 250 -13.91 -17.01 -13.56
N VAL A 251 -14.49 -16.06 -12.82
CA VAL A 251 -15.92 -16.08 -12.48
C VAL A 251 -16.80 -15.46 -13.58
N PHE A 252 -16.23 -14.60 -14.43
CA PHE A 252 -16.97 -13.96 -15.54
C PHE A 252 -17.03 -14.79 -16.83
N LEU A 253 -16.37 -15.95 -16.90
CA LEU A 253 -16.44 -16.84 -18.06
C LEU A 253 -17.54 -17.91 -17.97
N TYR A 254 -18.30 -17.94 -16.87
CA TYR A 254 -19.37 -18.92 -16.62
C TYR A 254 -20.72 -18.28 -16.24
N LEU A 255 -20.92 -17.00 -16.55
CA LEU A 255 -22.20 -16.27 -16.46
C LEU A 255 -22.50 -15.62 -17.80
#